data_AF-A0A3D1ZX31-F1
#
_entry.id   AF-A0A3D1ZX31-F1
#
_cell.length_a   1.000
_cell.length_b   1.000
_cell.length_c   1.000
_cell.angle_alpha   90.00
_cell.angle_beta   90.00
_cell.angle_gamma   90.00
#
_symmetry.space_group_name_H-M   'P 1'
#
loop_
_entity.id
_entity.type
_entity.pdbx_description
1 polymer ?
#
loop_
_entity_poly.entity_id
_entity_poly.type
_entity_poly.pdbx_seq_one_letter_code
_entity_poly.pdbx_strand_id
1 'polypeptide(L)'
;MISIQNGNKLMKTVFKLGLLISSLWSSLVLAEHNGAHVNVEVPPLSPRAAQGQVVFNDNCASCHGVNAQGGASGPPLIHDIYNPGHHGNKAFVSAMQNGVQAHHWRFGNMPSQPQVGLSDMLALIRFVREVQEYNGIVTKQHKM
;
A
#
# COMPACT_ATOMS: atom_id res chain seq x y z
N MET A 1 -74.71 -15.51 -19.47
CA MET A 1 -73.90 -14.35 -19.91
C MET A 1 -73.12 -13.83 -18.71
N ILE A 2 -71.77 -13.84 -18.78
CA ILE A 2 -70.77 -12.86 -18.29
C ILE A 2 -71.00 -12.32 -16.84
N SER A 3 -70.10 -12.43 -15.85
CA SER A 3 -68.73 -11.91 -15.88
C SER A 3 -67.92 -12.35 -14.64
N ILE A 4 -66.63 -12.62 -14.85
CA ILE A 4 -65.59 -12.71 -13.81
C ILE A 4 -65.01 -11.31 -13.57
N GLN A 5 -64.86 -10.89 -12.30
CA GLN A 5 -63.88 -9.88 -11.84
C GLN A 5 -63.52 -10.18 -10.36
N ASN A 6 -62.37 -10.80 -10.10
CA ASN A 6 -61.08 -10.14 -9.78
C ASN A 6 -60.85 -9.76 -8.30
N GLY A 7 -60.49 -10.75 -7.46
CA GLY A 7 -59.07 -11.09 -7.23
C GLY A 7 -58.07 -10.04 -6.69
N ASN A 8 -58.48 -8.91 -6.11
CA ASN A 8 -57.52 -7.83 -5.81
C ASN A 8 -57.65 -7.09 -4.46
N LYS A 9 -58.19 -7.75 -3.43
CA LYS A 9 -58.33 -7.14 -2.09
C LYS A 9 -57.31 -7.62 -1.04
N LEU A 10 -56.65 -8.76 -1.26
CA LEU A 10 -55.73 -9.35 -0.27
C LEU A 10 -54.30 -8.78 -0.33
N MET A 11 -53.91 -8.14 -1.44
CA MET A 11 -52.53 -7.66 -1.65
C MET A 11 -52.28 -6.23 -1.13
N LYS A 12 -53.34 -5.48 -0.75
CA LYS A 12 -53.22 -4.08 -0.30
C LYS A 12 -52.94 -3.92 1.20
N THR A 13 -53.07 -4.97 2.00
CA THR A 13 -52.91 -4.90 3.46
C THR A 13 -51.47 -5.20 3.92
N VAL A 14 -50.68 -5.91 3.11
CA VAL A 14 -49.28 -6.25 3.47
C VAL A 14 -48.32 -5.05 3.30
N PHE A 15 -48.69 -4.04 2.51
CA PHE A 15 -47.83 -2.89 2.20
C PHE A 15 -47.74 -1.80 3.27
N LYS A 16 -48.56 -1.84 4.34
CA LYS A 16 -48.56 -0.79 5.39
C LYS A 16 -47.86 -1.19 6.69
N LEU A 17 -47.25 -2.37 6.75
CA LEU A 17 -46.47 -2.84 7.89
C LEU A 17 -45.05 -3.27 7.47
N GLY A 18 -44.46 -2.54 6.52
CA GLY A 18 -43.14 -2.80 5.95
C GLY A 18 -42.22 -1.58 5.94
N LEU A 19 -42.37 -0.66 6.90
CA LEU A 19 -41.62 0.60 6.93
C LEU A 19 -40.85 0.81 8.25
N LEU A 20 -40.32 -0.26 8.86
CA LEU A 20 -39.45 -0.16 10.04
C LEU A 20 -38.28 -1.17 10.01
N ILE A 21 -37.72 -1.46 8.83
CA ILE A 21 -36.45 -2.23 8.72
C ILE A 21 -35.55 -1.68 7.59
N SER A 22 -35.62 -0.38 7.28
CA SER A 22 -34.90 0.22 6.15
C SER A 22 -33.70 1.10 6.55
N SER A 23 -33.18 1.00 7.77
CA SER A 23 -32.07 1.85 8.24
C SER A 23 -30.79 1.10 8.64
N LEU A 24 -30.67 -0.19 8.31
CA LEU A 24 -29.44 -0.98 8.53
C LEU A 24 -28.74 -1.36 7.21
N TRP A 25 -28.83 -0.49 6.21
CA TRP A 25 -27.98 -0.55 5.02
C TRP A 25 -26.92 0.52 5.17
N SER A 26 -26.20 0.49 6.30
CA SER A 26 -24.97 1.27 6.44
C SER A 26 -24.01 0.72 5.40
N SER A 27 -23.92 1.46 4.31
CA SER A 27 -22.92 1.40 3.25
C SER A 27 -21.68 0.62 3.68
N LEU A 28 -21.56 -0.60 3.16
CA LEU A 28 -20.27 -1.26 3.08
C LEU A 28 -19.42 -0.38 2.17
N VAL A 29 -18.71 0.58 2.77
CA VAL A 29 -17.68 1.35 2.10
C VAL A 29 -16.62 0.33 1.73
N LEU A 30 -16.65 -0.13 0.48
CA LEU A 30 -15.51 -0.80 -0.14
C LEU A 30 -14.42 0.27 -0.21
N ALA A 31 -13.59 0.34 0.82
CA ALA A 31 -12.36 1.10 0.77
C ALA A 31 -11.57 0.54 -0.42
N GLU A 32 -11.32 1.37 -1.42
CA GLU A 32 -10.51 1.00 -2.57
C GLU A 32 -9.13 0.61 -2.04
N HIS A 33 -8.87 -0.70 -2.00
CA HIS A 33 -7.61 -1.24 -1.52
C HIS A 33 -6.54 -0.70 -2.46
N ASN A 34 -5.77 0.27 -1.98
CA ASN A 34 -4.61 0.79 -2.68
C ASN A 34 -3.70 -0.42 -2.96
N GLY A 35 -3.72 -0.96 -4.19
CA GLY A 35 -3.17 -2.30 -4.48
C GLY A 35 -1.66 -2.43 -4.32
N ALA A 36 -1.01 -1.31 -3.99
CA ALA A 36 0.41 -1.21 -3.71
C ALA A 36 0.71 -0.98 -2.22
N HIS A 37 -0.29 -0.86 -1.35
CA HIS A 37 -0.07 -0.87 0.09
C HIS A 37 0.14 -2.31 0.57
N VAL A 38 1.12 -2.50 1.46
CA VAL A 38 1.39 -3.78 2.12
C VAL A 38 1.34 -3.61 3.64
N ASN A 39 0.94 -4.65 4.36
CA ASN A 39 1.08 -4.66 5.81
C ASN A 39 2.56 -4.80 6.17
N VAL A 40 3.08 -3.87 6.97
CA VAL A 40 4.49 -3.84 7.38
C VAL A 40 4.60 -3.96 8.89
N GLU A 41 5.30 -4.98 9.35
CA GLU A 41 5.71 -5.09 10.74
C GLU A 41 7.13 -4.54 10.92
N VAL A 42 7.30 -3.57 11.82
CA VAL A 42 8.62 -3.01 12.11
C VAL A 42 9.19 -3.68 13.36
N PRO A 43 10.31 -4.43 13.26
CA PRO A 43 10.94 -5.03 14.44
C PRO A 43 11.67 -3.98 15.28
N PRO A 44 12.19 -4.37 16.46
CA PRO A 44 13.27 -3.61 17.09
C PRO A 44 14.43 -3.42 16.11
N LEU A 45 14.72 -2.17 15.76
CA LEU A 45 15.72 -1.82 14.76
C LEU A 45 17.11 -1.64 15.38
N SER A 46 18.16 -1.91 14.61
CA SER A 46 19.50 -1.43 14.98
C SER A 46 19.52 0.10 15.08
N PRO A 47 20.46 0.72 15.84
CA PRO A 47 20.53 2.18 15.94
C PRO A 47 20.61 2.88 14.57
N ARG A 48 21.29 2.26 13.61
CA ARG A 48 21.41 2.78 12.24
C ARG A 48 20.10 2.67 11.45
N ALA A 49 19.39 1.55 11.58
CA ALA A 49 18.08 1.40 10.97
C ALA A 49 17.03 2.30 11.61
N ALA A 50 17.05 2.51 12.93
CA ALA A 50 16.17 3.44 13.61
C ALA A 50 16.37 4.89 13.11
N GLN A 51 17.62 5.32 12.94
CA GLN A 51 17.92 6.59 12.27
C GLN A 51 17.34 6.62 10.85
N GLY A 52 17.55 5.55 10.08
CA GLY A 52 17.01 5.41 8.73
C GLY A 52 15.48 5.50 8.66
N GLN A 53 14.78 4.93 9.64
CA GLN A 53 13.32 4.99 9.72
C GLN A 53 12.82 6.43 9.88
N VAL A 54 13.46 7.21 10.76
CA VAL A 54 13.12 8.63 10.96
C VAL A 54 13.31 9.39 9.65
N VAL A 55 14.50 9.27 9.04
CA VAL A 55 14.79 9.92 7.75
C VAL A 55 13.79 9.48 6.67
N PHE A 56 13.44 8.21 6.61
CA PHE A 56 12.48 7.68 5.65
C PHE A 56 11.10 8.32 5.81
N ASN A 57 10.60 8.36 7.04
CA ASN A 57 9.29 8.90 7.34
C ASN A 57 9.21 10.41 7.09
N ASP A 58 10.30 11.14 7.30
CA ASP A 58 10.36 12.58 7.04
C ASP A 58 10.48 12.92 5.54
N ASN A 59 11.21 12.12 4.77
CA ASN A 59 11.61 12.48 3.40
C ASN A 59 10.94 11.66 2.29
N CYS A 60 10.52 10.42 2.58
CA CYS A 60 10.12 9.46 1.55
C CYS A 60 8.65 9.02 1.68
N ALA A 61 8.10 9.04 2.90
CA ALA A 61 6.79 8.46 3.21
C ALA A 61 5.61 9.18 2.55
N SER A 62 5.77 10.44 2.14
CA SER A 62 4.73 11.17 1.40
C SER A 62 4.34 10.47 0.09
N CYS A 63 5.28 9.76 -0.54
CA CYS A 63 5.03 8.94 -1.72
C CYS A 63 5.02 7.44 -1.39
N HIS A 64 6.02 6.95 -0.65
CA HIS A 64 6.22 5.52 -0.40
C HIS A 64 5.50 4.99 0.85
N GLY A 65 4.66 5.80 1.49
CA GLY A 65 3.94 5.45 2.71
C GLY A 65 4.84 5.37 3.95
N VAL A 66 4.24 5.50 5.14
CA VAL A 66 4.97 5.35 6.41
C VAL A 66 5.60 3.97 6.49
N ASN A 67 6.84 3.89 6.98
CA ASN A 67 7.61 2.64 7.05
C ASN A 67 7.78 1.90 5.72
N ALA A 68 7.73 2.63 4.60
CA ALA A 68 7.89 2.09 3.25
C ALA A 68 6.82 1.09 2.80
N GLN A 69 5.63 1.17 3.41
CA GLN A 69 4.49 0.30 3.17
C GLN A 69 3.77 0.52 1.83
N GLY A 70 4.19 1.51 1.04
CA GLY A 70 3.51 1.94 -0.18
C GLY A 70 2.44 2.99 0.08
N GLY A 71 2.24 3.86 -0.90
CA GLY A 71 1.28 4.96 -0.84
C GLY A 71 0.57 5.17 -2.16
N ALA A 72 -0.25 6.22 -2.25
CA ALA A 72 -0.98 6.55 -3.47
C ALA A 72 -0.07 6.99 -4.64
N SER A 73 1.15 7.44 -4.34
CA SER A 73 2.07 8.06 -5.32
C SER A 73 3.42 7.33 -5.40
N GLY A 74 3.58 6.19 -4.72
CA GLY A 74 4.85 5.49 -4.66
C GLY A 74 4.70 4.04 -4.22
N PRO A 75 5.55 3.14 -4.74
CA PRO A 75 5.44 1.72 -4.47
C PRO A 75 5.89 1.33 -3.04
N PRO A 76 5.46 0.16 -2.55
CA PRO A 76 5.93 -0.40 -1.30
C PRO A 76 7.37 -0.87 -1.47
N LEU A 77 8.29 -0.46 -0.61
CA LEU A 77 9.67 -0.99 -0.64
C LEU A 77 9.79 -2.25 0.21
N ILE A 78 8.83 -2.51 1.09
CA ILE A 78 8.66 -3.80 1.78
C ILE A 78 7.85 -4.73 0.86
N HIS A 79 8.39 -5.01 -0.33
CA HIS A 79 7.77 -5.92 -1.29
C HIS A 79 8.81 -6.82 -1.97
N ASP A 80 8.40 -8.03 -2.35
CA ASP A 80 9.25 -9.06 -2.93
C ASP A 80 10.01 -8.60 -4.17
N ILE A 81 9.43 -7.70 -4.96
CA ILE A 81 10.10 -7.15 -6.16
C ILE A 81 11.36 -6.35 -5.82
N TYR A 82 11.46 -5.81 -4.61
CA TYR A 82 12.59 -5.03 -4.11
C TYR A 82 13.55 -5.84 -3.23
N ASN A 83 13.42 -7.17 -3.26
CA ASN A 83 14.34 -8.04 -2.56
C ASN A 83 15.80 -7.82 -3.02
N PRO A 84 16.81 -8.09 -2.18
CA PRO A 84 18.21 -7.78 -2.50
C PRO A 84 18.76 -8.44 -3.77
N GLY A 85 18.19 -9.56 -4.22
CA GLY A 85 18.62 -10.25 -5.44
C GLY A 85 18.05 -9.65 -6.73
N HIS A 86 16.99 -8.84 -6.65
CA HIS A 86 16.41 -8.13 -7.80
C HIS A 86 16.75 -6.63 -7.78
N HIS A 87 16.56 -5.96 -6.63
CA HIS A 87 16.97 -4.56 -6.42
C HIS A 87 17.98 -4.50 -5.29
N GLY A 88 19.26 -4.70 -5.60
CA GLY A 88 20.35 -4.62 -4.62
C GLY A 88 20.57 -3.21 -4.07
N ASN A 89 21.42 -3.07 -3.05
CA ASN A 89 21.67 -1.78 -2.37
C ASN A 89 22.15 -0.66 -3.33
N LYS A 90 22.93 -1.01 -4.36
CA LYS A 90 23.35 -0.04 -5.39
C LYS A 90 22.17 0.54 -6.17
N ALA A 91 21.10 -0.24 -6.37
CA ALA A 91 19.89 0.26 -7.03
C ALA A 91 19.20 1.33 -6.16
N PHE A 92 19.15 1.13 -4.84
CA PHE A 92 18.61 2.12 -3.90
C PHE A 92 19.45 3.40 -3.86
N VAL A 93 20.78 3.28 -3.83
CA VAL A 93 21.68 4.44 -3.91
C VAL A 93 21.46 5.20 -5.23
N SER A 94 21.44 4.49 -6.36
CA SER A 94 21.20 5.10 -7.67
C SER A 94 19.83 5.78 -7.76
N ALA A 95 18.79 5.16 -7.21
CA ALA A 95 17.44 5.73 -7.17
C ALA A 95 17.40 7.05 -6.40
N MET A 96 18.06 7.11 -5.23
CA MET A 96 18.15 8.35 -4.44
C MET A 96 19.01 9.41 -5.15
N GLN A 97 20.10 9.04 -5.81
CA GLN A 97 21.01 9.99 -6.46
C GLN A 97 20.49 10.52 -7.79
N ASN A 98 19.89 9.65 -8.60
CA ASN A 98 19.60 9.90 -10.02
C ASN A 98 18.11 9.85 -10.35
N GLY A 99 17.26 9.40 -9.41
CA GLY A 99 15.87 9.08 -9.70
C GLY A 99 15.69 7.75 -10.43
N VAL A 100 14.44 7.41 -10.77
CA VAL A 100 14.07 6.14 -11.41
C VAL A 100 12.95 6.38 -12.41
N GLN A 101 13.08 5.81 -13.61
CA GLN A 101 11.97 5.72 -14.56
C GLN A 101 11.01 4.60 -14.14
N ALA A 102 9.70 4.84 -14.23
CA ALA A 102 8.70 3.83 -13.86
C ALA A 102 8.86 2.53 -14.68
N HIS A 103 8.95 1.36 -14.03
CA HIS A 103 9.10 0.08 -14.73
C HIS A 103 8.44 -1.15 -14.06
N HIS A 104 8.03 -1.06 -12.78
CA HIS A 104 7.29 -2.15 -12.11
C HIS A 104 5.89 -1.76 -11.65
N TRP A 105 5.71 -0.47 -11.41
CA TRP A 105 4.46 0.12 -10.91
C TRP A 105 4.12 1.32 -11.77
N ARG A 106 2.85 1.72 -11.76
CA ARG A 106 2.33 2.82 -12.58
C ARG A 106 2.21 4.13 -11.79
N PHE A 107 3.20 4.44 -10.95
CA PHE A 107 3.26 5.67 -10.16
C PHE A 107 3.90 6.86 -10.90
N GLY A 108 4.55 6.60 -12.04
CA GLY A 108 5.40 7.58 -12.70
C GLY A 108 6.83 7.56 -12.17
N ASN A 109 7.62 8.53 -12.60
CA ASN A 109 9.04 8.59 -12.32
C ASN A 109 9.30 9.07 -10.89
N MET A 110 10.28 8.46 -10.23
CA MET A 110 10.82 8.96 -8.97
C MET A 110 11.90 10.01 -9.28
N PRO A 111 11.81 11.25 -8.77
CA PRO A 111 12.88 12.23 -8.93
C PRO A 111 14.09 11.88 -8.02
N SER A 112 15.26 12.40 -8.37
CA SER A 112 16.42 12.35 -7.47
C SER A 112 16.13 13.09 -6.15
N GLN A 113 16.81 12.66 -5.09
CA GLN A 113 16.67 13.18 -3.73
C GLN A 113 18.01 13.82 -3.30
N PRO A 114 18.40 14.97 -3.86
CA PRO A 114 19.71 15.60 -3.62
C PRO A 114 19.91 16.05 -2.17
N GLN A 115 18.82 16.19 -1.40
CA GLN A 115 18.85 16.52 0.02
C GLN A 115 19.33 15.37 0.91
N VAL A 116 19.33 14.14 0.40
CA VAL A 116 19.73 12.96 1.18
C VAL A 116 21.24 12.75 1.04
N GLY A 117 21.98 12.90 2.14
CA GLY A 117 23.43 12.67 2.16
C GLY A 117 23.80 11.18 2.14
N LEU A 118 25.06 10.85 1.81
CA LEU A 118 25.52 9.46 1.72
C LEU A 118 25.29 8.66 3.03
N SER A 119 25.54 9.30 4.19
CA SER A 119 25.27 8.65 5.49
C SER A 119 23.80 8.26 5.60
N ASP A 120 22.88 9.17 5.28
CA ASP A 120 21.45 8.92 5.37
C ASP A 120 20.99 7.88 4.36
N MET A 121 21.54 7.87 3.14
CA MET A 121 21.27 6.80 2.16
C MET A 121 21.59 5.42 2.73
N LEU A 122 22.73 5.27 3.43
CA LEU A 122 23.10 4.00 4.04
C LEU A 122 22.21 3.64 5.23
N ALA A 123 21.75 4.64 6.00
CA ALA A 123 20.78 4.43 7.08
C ALA A 123 19.41 4.00 6.53
N LEU A 124 18.93 4.65 5.47
CA LEU A 124 17.69 4.32 4.75
C LEU A 124 17.73 2.89 4.22
N ILE A 125 18.84 2.50 3.57
CA ILE A 125 19.01 1.13 3.08
C ILE A 125 19.01 0.15 4.25
N ARG A 126 19.73 0.46 5.35
CA ARG A 126 19.75 -0.41 6.53
C ARG A 126 18.35 -0.60 7.12
N PHE A 127 17.57 0.48 7.23
CA PHE A 127 16.16 0.45 7.63
C PHE A 127 15.33 -0.48 6.74
N VAL A 128 15.32 -0.23 5.43
CA VAL A 128 14.53 -1.02 4.48
C VAL A 128 14.91 -2.50 4.55
N ARG A 129 16.21 -2.83 4.67
CA ARG A 129 16.66 -4.22 4.71
C ARG A 129 16.27 -4.95 5.99
N GLU A 130 16.37 -4.32 7.15
CA GLU A 130 15.93 -4.95 8.41
C GLU A 130 14.42 -5.20 8.41
N VAL A 131 13.64 -4.22 7.95
CA VAL A 131 12.19 -4.39 7.83
C VAL A 131 11.84 -5.45 6.79
N GLN A 132 12.49 -5.45 5.63
CA GLN A 132 12.30 -6.50 4.62
C GLN A 132 12.58 -7.89 5.20
N GLU A 133 13.73 -8.10 5.85
CA GLU A 133 14.09 -9.39 6.44
C GLU A 133 13.06 -9.88 7.46
N TYR A 134 12.58 -8.98 8.34
CA TYR A 134 11.56 -9.31 9.33
C TYR A 134 10.21 -9.70 8.69
N ASN A 135 9.85 -9.05 7.58
CA ASN A 135 8.63 -9.34 6.83
C ASN A 135 8.83 -10.48 5.79
N GLY A 136 9.92 -11.26 5.89
CA GLY A 136 10.18 -12.42 5.03
C GLY A 136 10.68 -12.08 3.62
N ILE A 137 11.04 -10.83 3.35
CA ILE A 137 11.55 -10.35 2.07
C ILE A 137 13.06 -10.48 2.06
N VAL A 138 13.50 -11.69 1.76
CA VAL A 138 14.90 -12.07 1.71
C VAL A 138 15.43 -12.10 0.27
N THR A 139 16.74 -12.18 0.10
CA THR A 139 17.39 -12.32 -1.20
C THR A 139 16.80 -13.51 -1.98
N LYS A 140 16.21 -13.25 -3.15
CA LYS A 140 15.77 -14.28 -4.09
C LYS A 140 16.67 -14.24 -5.32
N GLN A 141 17.09 -15.41 -5.80
CA GLN A 141 17.89 -15.47 -7.02
C GLN A 141 17.08 -14.86 -8.18
N HIS A 142 17.66 -13.87 -8.85
CA HIS A 142 17.09 -13.35 -10.08
C HIS A 142 17.37 -14.38 -11.19
N LYS A 143 16.35 -15.16 -11.54
CA LYS A 143 16.37 -15.99 -12.75
C LYS A 143 15.85 -15.10 -13.87
N MET A 144 16.77 -14.64 -14.72
CA MET A 144 16.43 -14.00 -15.99
C MET A 144 15.80 -15.03 -16.94
#